data_AF-A0A661E5W1-F1
#
_entry.id   AF-A0A661E5W1-F1
#
_cell.length_a   1.000
_cell.length_b   1.000
_cell.length_c   1.000
_cell.angle_alpha   90.00
_cell.angle_beta   90.00
_cell.angle_gamma   90.00
#
_symmetry.space_group_name_H-M   'P 1'
#
loop_
_entity.id
_entity.type
_entity.pdbx_description
1 polymer ?
#
loop_
_entity_poly.entity_id
_entity_poly.type
_entity_poly.pdbx_seq_one_letter_code
_entity_poly.pdbx_strand_id
1 'polypeptide(L)'
;MGSESKISNSGLIIFLLALVTLYSAAAYSAATPDDLSAWEPWVAERHPDLACPFLFNDNSQRVCAWPGRLELAVDDGGFNFRHSWQVYAQSWVPLPGNQKYWPVLKSSAMGPSAANLLVSERKKRPVVGLPAGKYLLQGRVNWQRQPEFIDLPGGSGLVSLSVDGEQQAHPQ
;
A
#
# COMPACT_ATOMS: atom_id res chain seq x y z
N MET A 1 -2.64 71.90 -33.83
CA MET A 1 -1.94 71.08 -32.81
C MET A 1 -2.57 69.70 -32.81
N GLY A 2 -1.98 68.74 -33.51
CA GLY A 2 -2.47 67.37 -33.58
C GLY A 2 -1.28 66.45 -33.81
N SER A 3 -0.72 65.94 -32.72
CA SER A 3 0.33 64.91 -32.78
C SER A 3 -0.36 63.57 -32.69
N GLU A 4 -0.63 62.94 -33.84
CA GLU A 4 -1.04 61.54 -33.88
C GLU A 4 0.13 60.65 -33.46
N SER A 5 0.02 60.05 -32.28
CA SER A 5 0.97 59.09 -31.74
C SER A 5 0.95 57.82 -32.60
N LYS A 6 1.91 57.66 -33.52
CA LYS A 6 2.10 56.41 -34.26
C LYS A 6 2.55 55.32 -33.30
N ILE A 7 1.62 54.43 -32.94
CA ILE A 7 1.90 53.21 -32.19
C ILE A 7 2.77 52.32 -33.08
N SER A 8 4.02 52.08 -32.68
CA SER A 8 4.95 51.22 -33.42
C SER A 8 4.45 49.77 -33.39
N ASN A 9 4.45 49.09 -34.54
CA ASN A 9 4.01 47.69 -34.68
C ASN A 9 4.72 46.75 -33.69
N SER A 10 5.97 47.02 -33.33
CA SER A 10 6.70 46.23 -32.34
C SER A 10 6.14 46.37 -30.92
N GLY A 11 5.66 47.56 -30.55
CA GLY A 11 4.99 47.80 -29.27
C GLY A 11 3.61 47.13 -29.21
N LEU A 12 2.90 47.14 -30.34
CA LEU A 12 1.62 46.43 -30.48
C LEU A 12 1.79 44.92 -30.35
N ILE A 13 2.83 44.35 -30.98
CA ILE A 13 3.12 42.90 -30.92
C ILE A 13 3.53 42.49 -29.50
N ILE A 14 4.35 43.28 -28.81
CA ILE A 14 4.73 42.99 -27.41
C ILE A 14 3.52 43.10 -26.48
N PHE A 15 2.65 44.09 -26.69
CA PHE A 15 1.42 44.25 -25.91
C PHE A 15 0.44 43.09 -26.17
N LEU A 16 0.29 42.64 -27.41
CA LEU A 16 -0.52 41.48 -27.76
C LEU A 16 0.05 40.18 -27.17
N LEU A 17 1.38 39.97 -27.23
CA LEU A 17 2.02 38.82 -26.61
C LEU A 17 1.87 38.83 -25.08
N ALA A 18 1.99 39.99 -24.44
CA ALA A 18 1.75 40.14 -23.00
C ALA A 18 0.28 39.90 -22.61
N LEU A 19 -0.67 40.31 -23.47
CA LEU A 19 -2.09 39.99 -23.27
C LEU A 19 -2.36 38.49 -23.38
N VAL A 20 -1.74 37.81 -24.35
CA VAL A 20 -1.93 36.36 -24.58
C VAL A 20 -1.35 35.54 -23.42
N THR A 21 -0.22 35.94 -22.84
CA THR A 21 0.36 35.25 -21.67
C THR A 21 -0.44 35.47 -20.38
N LEU A 22 -0.98 36.67 -20.15
CA LEU A 22 -1.90 36.92 -19.04
C LEU A 22 -3.21 36.12 -19.16
N TYR A 23 -3.76 35.98 -20.38
CA TYR A 23 -4.99 35.21 -20.61
C TYR A 23 -4.79 33.71 -20.37
N SER A 24 -3.61 33.18 -20.68
CA SER A 24 -3.30 31.76 -20.53
C SER A 24 -3.15 31.33 -19.07
N ALA A 25 -2.68 32.24 -18.19
CA ALA A 25 -2.59 31.98 -16.75
C ALA A 25 -3.97 31.91 -16.06
N ALA A 26 -4.97 32.62 -16.59
CA ALA A 26 -6.36 32.58 -16.11
C ALA A 26 -7.15 31.37 -16.62
N ALA A 27 -6.69 30.71 -17.70
CA ALA A 27 -7.38 29.62 -18.37
C ALA A 27 -6.93 28.21 -17.92
N TYR A 28 -6.00 28.11 -16.96
CA TYR A 28 -5.52 26.82 -16.44
C TYR A 28 -6.21 26.35 -15.15
N SER A 29 -7.37 26.93 -14.84
CA SER A 29 -8.39 26.21 -14.08
C SER A 29 -9.19 25.40 -15.10
N ALA A 30 -8.74 24.18 -15.40
CA ALA A 30 -9.63 23.19 -15.98
C ALA A 30 -10.91 23.20 -15.14
N ALA A 31 -12.05 23.49 -15.79
CA ALA A 31 -13.36 23.60 -15.17
C ALA A 31 -13.70 22.27 -14.47
N THR A 32 -13.19 22.13 -13.25
CA THR A 32 -13.66 21.18 -12.27
C THR A 32 -14.87 21.92 -11.69
N PRO A 33 -16.10 21.43 -11.90
CA PRO A 33 -17.29 22.12 -11.40
C PRO A 33 -17.09 22.48 -9.93
N ASP A 34 -17.51 23.68 -9.54
CA ASP A 34 -17.46 24.12 -8.14
C ASP A 34 -18.08 23.02 -7.26
N ASP A 35 -17.24 22.44 -6.40
CA ASP A 35 -17.57 21.42 -5.40
C ASP A 35 -17.78 19.95 -5.87
N LEU A 36 -16.77 19.36 -6.51
CA LEU A 36 -16.67 17.88 -6.52
C LEU A 36 -16.22 17.30 -5.17
N SER A 37 -15.73 18.13 -4.24
CA SER A 37 -15.30 17.68 -2.92
C SER A 37 -16.46 17.13 -2.08
N ALA A 38 -17.68 17.65 -2.24
CA ALA A 38 -18.89 17.11 -1.63
C ALA A 38 -19.22 15.68 -2.09
N TRP A 39 -18.71 15.25 -3.24
CA TRP A 39 -18.88 13.90 -3.76
C TRP A 39 -17.82 12.93 -3.25
N GLU A 40 -16.70 13.40 -2.70
CA GLU A 40 -15.62 12.54 -2.21
C GLU A 40 -16.11 11.48 -1.21
N PRO A 41 -16.95 11.80 -0.19
CA PRO A 41 -17.45 10.77 0.73
C PRO A 41 -18.32 9.72 0.03
N TRP A 42 -19.18 10.14 -0.90
CA TRP A 42 -20.06 9.25 -1.67
C TRP A 42 -19.26 8.32 -2.60
N VAL A 43 -18.20 8.86 -3.22
CA VAL A 43 -17.28 8.11 -4.08
C VAL A 43 -16.46 7.13 -3.24
N ALA A 44 -15.90 7.56 -2.10
CA ALA A 44 -15.11 6.73 -1.20
C ALA A 44 -15.94 5.57 -0.61
N GLU A 45 -17.22 5.80 -0.31
CA GLU A 45 -18.14 4.75 0.13
C GLU A 45 -18.37 3.69 -0.95
N ARG A 46 -18.60 4.11 -2.21
CA ARG A 46 -18.83 3.19 -3.34
C ARG A 46 -17.57 2.50 -3.84
N HIS A 47 -16.41 3.10 -3.63
CA HIS A 47 -15.13 2.61 -4.11
C HIS A 47 -14.10 2.62 -2.97
N PRO A 48 -14.24 1.69 -2.01
CA PRO A 48 -13.38 1.63 -0.82
C PRO A 48 -11.91 1.31 -1.17
N ASP A 49 -11.64 0.88 -2.40
CA ASP A 49 -10.33 0.52 -2.93
C ASP A 49 -9.69 1.60 -3.81
N LEU A 50 -10.25 2.81 -3.90
CA LEU A 50 -9.69 3.89 -4.73
C LEU A 50 -8.25 4.25 -4.40
N ALA A 51 -7.88 4.16 -3.12
CA ALA A 51 -6.53 4.40 -2.64
C ALA A 51 -5.57 3.23 -2.92
N CYS A 52 -6.08 2.06 -3.30
CA CYS A 52 -5.29 0.86 -3.52
C CYS A 52 -4.59 0.91 -4.89
N PRO A 53 -3.26 0.72 -4.93
CA PRO A 53 -2.51 0.65 -6.19
C PRO A 53 -2.96 -0.51 -7.07
N PHE A 54 -2.81 -0.34 -8.39
CA PHE A 54 -2.96 -1.42 -9.34
C PHE A 54 -1.84 -2.44 -9.21
N LEU A 55 -2.14 -3.70 -9.50
CA LEU A 55 -1.13 -4.74 -9.65
C LEU A 55 -0.26 -4.42 -10.88
N PHE A 56 1.04 -4.68 -10.79
CA PHE A 56 1.95 -4.45 -11.92
C PHE A 56 1.47 -5.22 -13.16
N ASN A 57 1.41 -4.52 -14.30
CA ASN A 57 0.89 -5.02 -15.59
C ASN A 57 -0.59 -5.45 -15.61
N ASP A 58 -1.38 -5.11 -14.59
CA ASP A 58 -2.83 -5.35 -14.60
C ASP A 58 -3.59 -4.14 -14.03
N ASN A 59 -4.15 -3.33 -14.94
CA ASN A 59 -4.95 -2.14 -14.61
C ASN A 59 -6.40 -2.48 -14.20
N SER A 60 -6.77 -3.75 -14.14
CA SER A 60 -8.09 -4.20 -13.69
C SER A 60 -8.08 -4.65 -12.22
N GLN A 61 -6.91 -4.99 -11.68
CA GLN A 61 -6.77 -5.51 -10.32
C GLN A 61 -6.08 -4.50 -9.41
N ARG A 62 -6.75 -4.15 -8.30
CA ARG A 62 -6.19 -3.32 -7.22
C ARG A 62 -5.81 -4.18 -6.04
N VAL A 63 -4.68 -3.87 -5.41
CA VAL A 63 -4.18 -4.57 -4.23
C VAL A 63 -4.14 -3.59 -3.06
N CYS A 64 -4.95 -3.85 -2.04
CA CYS A 64 -5.06 -2.97 -0.88
C CYS A 64 -4.08 -3.31 0.25
N ALA A 65 -3.57 -4.54 0.29
CA ALA A 65 -2.58 -5.00 1.25
C ALA A 65 -1.35 -5.51 0.50
N TRP A 66 -0.30 -4.69 0.48
CA TRP A 66 0.95 -5.01 -0.18
C TRP A 66 1.94 -5.67 0.79
N PRO A 67 2.35 -6.91 0.52
CA PRO A 67 3.37 -7.58 1.31
C PRO A 67 4.73 -6.95 1.06
N GLY A 68 5.48 -6.75 2.14
CA GLY A 68 6.87 -6.33 2.12
C GLY A 68 7.81 -7.53 2.31
N ARG A 69 8.88 -7.31 3.06
CA ARG A 69 9.84 -8.35 3.40
C ARG A 69 9.26 -9.28 4.45
N LEU A 70 9.41 -10.58 4.23
CA LEU A 70 9.15 -11.63 5.21
C LEU A 70 10.47 -12.22 5.70
N GLU A 71 10.72 -12.12 7.00
CA GLU A 71 11.85 -12.74 7.69
C GLU A 71 11.34 -13.93 8.51
N LEU A 72 11.96 -15.08 8.34
CA LEU A 72 11.65 -16.32 9.05
C LEU A 72 12.88 -16.81 9.80
N ALA A 73 12.72 -17.06 11.10
CA ALA A 73 13.73 -17.72 11.93
C ALA A 73 13.15 -19.03 12.45
N VAL A 74 13.58 -20.13 11.85
CA VAL A 74 13.15 -21.49 12.17
C VAL A 74 14.05 -22.06 13.26
N ASP A 75 13.42 -22.73 14.21
CA ASP A 75 14.04 -23.56 15.24
C ASP A 75 13.30 -24.90 15.32
N ASP A 76 13.81 -25.80 16.14
CA ASP A 76 13.29 -27.14 16.38
C ASP A 76 11.83 -27.18 16.87
N GLY A 77 11.35 -26.12 17.53
CA GLY A 77 9.98 -26.01 18.04
C GLY A 77 9.01 -25.19 17.18
N GLY A 78 9.48 -24.55 16.11
CA GLY A 78 8.63 -23.67 15.32
C GLY A 78 9.39 -22.67 14.46
N PHE A 79 8.75 -21.55 14.16
CA PHE A 79 9.44 -20.40 13.59
C PHE A 79 8.87 -19.08 14.10
N ASN A 80 9.75 -18.11 14.30
CA ASN A 80 9.35 -16.72 14.45
C ASN A 80 9.28 -16.06 13.07
N PHE A 81 8.33 -15.15 12.89
CA PHE A 81 8.23 -14.35 11.67
C PHE A 81 8.22 -12.86 11.98
N ARG A 82 8.75 -12.07 11.05
CA ARG A 82 8.59 -10.62 10.96
C ARG A 82 8.20 -10.28 9.52
N HIS A 83 7.04 -9.67 9.33
CA HIS A 83 6.53 -9.37 7.99
C HIS A 83 6.09 -7.90 7.92
N SER A 84 6.73 -7.12 7.04
CA SER A 84 6.30 -5.75 6.77
C SER A 84 5.12 -5.72 5.79
N TRP A 85 4.19 -4.80 6.00
CA TRP A 85 3.00 -4.61 5.16
C TRP A 85 2.69 -3.13 4.97
N GLN A 86 2.27 -2.78 3.75
CA GLN A 86 1.63 -1.50 3.45
C GLN A 86 0.16 -1.75 3.12
N VAL A 87 -0.72 -1.19 3.93
CA VAL A 87 -2.18 -1.31 3.79
C VAL A 87 -2.76 0.04 3.38
N TYR A 88 -3.54 0.07 2.29
CA TYR A 88 -4.11 1.29 1.71
C TYR A 88 -5.59 1.49 2.06
N ALA A 89 -6.29 0.40 2.39
CA ALA A 89 -7.69 0.39 2.82
C ALA A 89 -7.92 -0.79 3.77
N GLN A 90 -9.01 -0.78 4.55
CA GLN A 90 -9.35 -1.88 5.47
C GLN A 90 -9.24 -3.24 4.76
N SER A 91 -8.30 -4.08 5.21
CA SER A 91 -7.91 -5.30 4.49
C SER A 91 -7.68 -6.46 5.43
N TRP A 92 -7.87 -7.68 4.90
CA TRP A 92 -7.45 -8.92 5.56
C TRP A 92 -6.04 -9.27 5.14
N VAL A 93 -5.11 -9.23 6.09
CA VAL A 93 -3.70 -9.52 5.86
C VAL A 93 -3.41 -10.98 6.27
N PRO A 94 -2.93 -11.82 5.34
CA PRO A 94 -2.55 -13.19 5.65
C PRO A 94 -1.28 -13.27 6.49
N LEU A 95 -1.28 -14.19 7.45
CA LEU A 95 -0.13 -14.50 8.30
C LEU A 95 0.52 -15.81 7.85
N PRO A 96 1.83 -16.00 8.09
CA PRO A 96 2.48 -17.30 7.94
C PRO A 96 1.81 -18.39 8.80
N GLY A 97 1.73 -19.61 8.27
CA GLY A 97 1.09 -20.74 8.94
C GLY A 97 -0.23 -21.18 8.30
N ASN A 98 -0.92 -22.11 8.96
CA ASN A 98 -2.14 -22.73 8.48
C ASN A 98 -3.01 -23.23 9.66
N GLN A 99 -4.09 -23.96 9.37
CA GLN A 99 -5.00 -24.51 10.40
C GLN A 99 -4.31 -25.47 11.38
N LYS A 100 -3.26 -26.19 10.94
CA LYS A 100 -2.49 -27.12 11.77
C LYS A 100 -1.39 -26.40 12.56
N TYR A 101 -0.78 -25.40 11.95
CA TYR A 101 0.33 -24.62 12.50
C TYR A 101 -0.12 -23.16 12.65
N TRP A 102 -0.95 -22.92 13.67
CA TRP A 102 -1.60 -21.63 13.88
C TRP A 102 -0.62 -20.58 14.45
N PRO A 103 -0.59 -19.35 13.91
CA PRO A 103 0.30 -18.31 14.39
C PRO A 103 -0.24 -17.62 15.65
N VAL A 104 0.67 -17.31 16.55
CA VAL A 104 0.44 -16.41 17.69
C VAL A 104 1.13 -15.08 17.39
N LEU A 105 0.38 -13.99 17.28
CA LEU A 105 0.93 -12.65 17.13
C LEU A 105 1.55 -12.19 18.45
N LYS A 106 2.74 -11.59 18.37
CA LYS A 106 3.49 -11.06 19.51
C LYS A 106 3.51 -9.52 19.52
N SER A 107 3.66 -8.89 18.35
CA SER A 107 3.76 -7.43 18.24
C SER A 107 3.44 -6.91 16.84
N SER A 108 3.07 -5.63 16.76
CA SER A 108 2.97 -4.85 15.53
C SER A 108 3.71 -3.55 15.77
N ALA A 109 4.92 -3.40 15.21
CA ALA A 109 5.78 -2.25 15.55
C ALA A 109 5.30 -0.90 14.99
N MET A 110 4.21 -0.87 14.21
CA MET A 110 3.55 0.32 13.69
C MET A 110 2.06 0.01 13.53
N GLY A 111 1.17 0.80 14.15
CA GLY A 111 -0.28 0.54 14.25
C GLY A 111 -0.76 0.24 15.69
N PRO A 112 -2.08 0.15 15.95
CA PRO A 112 -2.63 -0.11 17.29
C PRO A 112 -1.98 -1.36 17.89
N SER A 113 -1.53 -1.25 19.15
CA SER A 113 -0.76 -2.27 19.85
C SER A 113 -1.31 -3.68 19.61
N ALA A 114 -0.45 -4.59 19.17
CA ALA A 114 -0.80 -5.97 18.78
C ALA A 114 -1.55 -6.79 19.83
N ALA A 115 -1.61 -6.33 21.07
CA ALA A 115 -2.45 -6.92 22.12
C ALA A 115 -3.94 -7.03 21.74
N ASN A 116 -4.40 -6.31 20.70
CA ASN A 116 -5.80 -6.28 20.27
C ASN A 116 -6.05 -6.87 18.87
N LEU A 117 -5.06 -7.49 18.23
CA LEU A 117 -5.24 -8.07 16.89
C LEU A 117 -5.73 -9.51 16.97
N LEU A 118 -7.01 -9.73 16.65
CA LEU A 118 -7.60 -11.07 16.58
C LEU A 118 -7.17 -11.76 15.29
N VAL A 119 -6.50 -12.90 15.42
CA VAL A 119 -6.24 -13.81 14.30
C VAL A 119 -7.52 -14.59 14.01
N SER A 120 -8.02 -14.50 12.78
CA SER A 120 -9.20 -15.19 12.28
C SER A 120 -8.84 -16.13 11.13
N GLU A 121 -9.74 -17.03 10.77
CA GLU A 121 -9.57 -17.87 9.58
C GLU A 121 -10.34 -17.29 8.37
N ARG A 122 -9.67 -17.21 7.22
CA ARG A 122 -10.34 -17.02 5.92
C ARG A 122 -9.70 -17.91 4.86
N LYS A 123 -10.53 -18.63 4.10
CA LYS A 123 -10.07 -19.56 3.05
C LYS A 123 -8.97 -20.52 3.56
N LYS A 124 -9.16 -21.09 4.75
CA LYS A 124 -8.22 -22.01 5.43
C LYS A 124 -6.86 -21.40 5.80
N ARG A 125 -6.75 -20.06 5.82
CA ARG A 125 -5.52 -19.35 6.19
C ARG A 125 -5.73 -18.42 7.39
N PRO A 126 -4.74 -18.29 8.28
CA PRO A 126 -4.77 -17.30 9.34
C PRO A 126 -4.64 -15.90 8.75
N VAL A 127 -5.52 -15.00 9.16
CA VAL A 127 -5.55 -13.60 8.71
C VAL A 127 -5.78 -12.67 9.89
N VAL A 128 -5.33 -11.42 9.75
CA VAL A 128 -5.63 -10.32 10.66
C VAL A 128 -6.29 -9.19 9.89
N GLY A 129 -7.31 -8.56 10.48
CA GLY A 129 -7.94 -7.38 9.90
C GLY A 129 -7.15 -6.13 10.28
N LEU A 130 -6.70 -5.37 9.29
CA LEU A 130 -5.92 -4.14 9.50
C LEU A 130 -6.55 -2.96 8.76
N PRO A 131 -6.66 -1.78 9.41
CA PRO A 131 -6.98 -0.54 8.72
C PRO A 131 -5.80 -0.08 7.84
N ALA A 132 -6.00 1.01 7.11
CA ALA A 132 -4.93 1.62 6.32
C ALA A 132 -3.76 2.03 7.23
N GLY A 133 -2.54 1.72 6.81
CA GLY A 133 -1.34 1.95 7.60
C GLY A 133 -0.14 1.13 7.18
N LYS A 134 1.00 1.41 7.81
CA LYS A 134 2.21 0.59 7.70
C LYS A 134 2.30 -0.30 8.93
N TYR A 135 2.60 -1.58 8.72
CA TYR A 135 2.68 -2.57 9.79
C TYR A 135 3.96 -3.38 9.69
N LEU A 136 4.47 -3.78 10.84
CA LEU A 136 5.48 -4.83 10.96
C LEU A 136 4.91 -5.89 11.89
N LEU A 137 4.32 -6.92 11.30
CA LEU A 137 3.67 -8.00 12.04
C LEU A 137 4.71 -9.00 12.51
N GLN A 138 4.69 -9.32 13.79
CA GLN A 138 5.60 -10.28 14.38
C GLN A 138 4.81 -11.34 15.14
N GLY A 139 5.26 -12.58 15.02
CA GLY A 139 4.62 -13.68 15.71
C GLY A 139 5.46 -14.93 15.71
N ARG A 140 4.86 -16.01 16.19
CA ARG A 140 5.45 -17.33 16.21
C ARG A 140 4.43 -18.38 15.82
N VAL A 141 4.87 -19.33 15.04
CA VAL A 141 4.17 -20.59 14.80
C VAL A 141 4.92 -21.67 15.57
N ASN A 142 4.19 -22.50 16.32
CA ASN A 142 4.78 -23.61 17.08
C ASN A 142 4.35 -24.94 16.46
N TRP A 143 5.22 -25.94 16.55
CA TRP A 143 4.92 -27.32 16.17
C TRP A 143 5.47 -28.30 17.18
N GLN A 144 4.84 -29.48 17.27
CA GLN A 144 5.42 -30.63 17.98
C GLN A 144 6.28 -31.49 17.05
N ARG A 145 5.98 -31.47 15.75
CA ARG A 145 6.76 -32.13 14.69
C ARG A 145 6.90 -31.15 13.54
N GLN A 146 8.15 -30.85 13.21
CA GLN A 146 8.51 -29.97 12.11
C GLN A 146 7.86 -30.46 10.80
N PRO A 147 7.19 -29.58 10.05
CA PRO A 147 6.63 -29.93 8.75
C PRO A 147 7.73 -30.01 7.69
N GLU A 148 7.44 -30.74 6.61
CA GLU A 148 8.29 -30.76 5.42
C GLU A 148 8.29 -29.41 4.68
N PHE A 149 7.20 -28.65 4.76
CA PHE A 149 7.03 -27.35 4.10
C PHE A 149 6.38 -26.33 5.04
N ILE A 150 6.76 -25.07 4.90
CA ILE A 150 6.16 -23.94 5.62
C ILE A 150 5.28 -23.16 4.65
N ASP A 151 3.98 -23.08 4.94
CA ASP A 151 3.04 -22.30 4.13
C ASP A 151 3.27 -20.79 4.32
N LEU A 152 3.66 -20.12 3.23
CA LEU A 152 3.85 -18.67 3.20
C LEU A 152 2.64 -17.97 2.57
N PRO A 153 2.32 -16.74 3.00
CA PRO A 153 1.31 -15.93 2.35
C PRO A 153 1.66 -15.69 0.88
N GLY A 154 0.67 -15.83 -0.01
CA GLY A 154 0.85 -15.48 -1.42
C GLY A 154 1.26 -14.01 -1.59
N GLY A 155 2.15 -13.74 -2.54
CA GLY A 155 2.71 -12.40 -2.77
C GLY A 155 3.93 -12.05 -1.93
N SER A 156 4.37 -12.92 -1.01
CA SER A 156 5.64 -12.76 -0.27
C SER A 156 6.84 -12.93 -1.21
N GLY A 157 7.14 -11.91 -2.02
CA GLY A 157 8.19 -11.97 -3.05
C GLY A 157 9.61 -11.85 -2.50
N LEU A 158 9.77 -11.25 -1.31
CA LEU A 158 11.07 -11.09 -0.66
C LEU A 158 11.10 -11.82 0.68
N VAL A 159 11.65 -13.04 0.66
CA VAL A 159 11.75 -13.92 1.83
C VAL A 159 13.21 -14.05 2.24
N SER A 160 13.49 -13.86 3.53
CA SER A 160 14.78 -14.18 4.15
C SER A 160 14.54 -15.27 5.19
N LEU A 161 15.29 -16.36 5.10
CA LEU A 161 15.15 -17.52 5.96
C LEU A 161 16.45 -17.79 6.71
N SER A 162 16.35 -18.00 8.02
CA SER A 162 17.40 -18.59 8.83
C SER A 162 16.91 -19.83 9.53
N VAL A 163 17.70 -20.89 9.53
CA VAL A 163 17.43 -22.15 10.25
C VAL A 163 18.54 -22.31 11.28
N ASP A 164 18.19 -22.42 12.56
CA ASP A 164 19.14 -22.58 13.67
C ASP A 164 20.25 -21.52 13.69
N GLY A 165 19.91 -20.30 13.25
CA GLY A 165 20.83 -19.16 13.16
C GLY A 165 21.61 -19.06 11.85
N GLU A 166 21.56 -20.08 10.99
CA GLU A 166 22.23 -20.08 9.69
C GLU A 166 21.33 -19.52 8.58
N GLN A 167 21.80 -18.47 7.89
CA GLN A 167 21.09 -17.84 6.79
C GLN A 167 21.05 -18.74 5.55
N GLN A 168 19.87 -18.92 4.98
CA GLN A 168 19.63 -19.71 3.78
C GLN A 168 19.62 -18.77 2.57
N ALA A 169 20.60 -18.94 1.66
CA ALA A 169 20.77 -18.06 0.52
C ALA A 169 19.65 -18.19 -0.54
N HIS A 170 19.05 -19.38 -0.64
CA HIS A 170 18.01 -19.69 -1.62
C HIS A 170 16.90 -20.53 -0.96
N PRO A 171 16.03 -19.93 -0.14
CA PRO A 171 14.86 -20.63 0.37
C PRO A 171 13.96 -21.04 -0.80
N GLN A 172 13.65 -22.33 -0.91
CA GLN A 172 12.73 -22.90 -1.91
C GLN A 172 11.41 -23.31 -1.27
#